data_AF-A0A1H0YIA0-F1
#
_entry.id   AF-A0A1H0YIA0-F1
#
_cell.length_a   1.000
_cell.length_b   1.000
_cell.length_c   1.000
_cell.angle_alpha   90.00
_cell.angle_beta   90.00
_cell.angle_gamma   90.00
#
_symmetry.space_group_name_H-M   'P 1'
#
loop_
_entity.id
_entity.type
_entity.pdbx_description
1 polymer ?
#
loop_
_entity_poly.entity_id
_entity_poly.type
_entity_poly.pdbx_seq_one_letter_code
_entity_poly.pdbx_strand_id
1 'polypeptide(L)'
;MNVNDEGITTMSEQLTNTYGITGMTCGHCVMSVNEELAAVPGVMDVTIDLNVGGVSTARVTSTRDLPQEEVSAAVEEAGYTLVAS
;
A
#
# COMPACT_ATOMS: atom_id res chain seq x y z
N MET A 1 -6.34 12.96 29.68
CA MET A 1 -6.09 13.60 28.37
C MET A 1 -5.53 12.51 27.46
N ASN A 2 -6.25 12.17 26.40
CA ASN A 2 -5.89 11.07 25.49
C ASN A 2 -4.49 11.28 24.90
N VAL A 3 -3.62 10.30 25.12
CA VAL A 3 -2.36 10.14 24.40
C VAL A 3 -2.68 9.41 23.09
N ASN A 4 -2.77 10.17 22.01
CA ASN A 4 -2.76 9.60 20.67
C ASN A 4 -1.31 9.28 20.35
N ASP A 5 -0.91 8.07 20.75
CA ASP A 5 0.38 7.44 20.46
C ASP A 5 0.33 6.91 19.02
N GLU A 6 0.66 7.78 18.06
CA GLU A 6 0.92 7.35 16.68
C GLU A 6 2.44 7.39 16.50
N GLY A 7 3.07 6.26 16.83
CA GLY A 7 4.52 6.09 16.89
C GLY A 7 5.25 6.51 15.61
N ILE A 8 5.84 7.70 15.65
CA ILE A 8 6.80 8.17 14.64
C ILE A 8 8.15 7.51 14.94
N THR A 9 8.38 6.35 14.33
CA THR A 9 9.72 5.72 14.32
C THR A 9 10.60 6.52 13.37
N THR A 10 11.50 7.32 13.94
CA THR A 10 12.46 8.16 13.22
C THR A 10 13.52 7.30 12.54
N MET A 11 13.57 7.24 11.20
CA MET A 11 14.78 7.02 10.37
C MET A 11 14.61 7.66 8.96
N SER A 12 15.30 8.79 8.72
CA SER A 12 15.59 9.48 7.43
C SER A 12 14.52 9.46 6.30
N GLU A 13 13.76 10.55 6.17
CA GLU A 13 12.97 10.97 4.98
C GLU A 13 12.17 9.88 4.22
N GLN A 14 11.59 8.89 4.93
CA GLN A 14 10.64 7.95 4.33
C GLN A 14 9.20 8.43 4.53
N LEU A 15 8.42 8.38 3.46
CA LEU A 15 6.98 8.62 3.46
C LEU A 15 6.27 7.28 3.57
N THR A 16 5.21 7.22 4.36
CA THR A 16 4.36 6.03 4.44
C THR A 16 2.94 6.44 4.12
N ASN A 17 2.42 5.90 3.02
CA ASN A 17 1.05 6.10 2.59
C ASN A 17 0.27 4.79 2.72
N THR A 18 -1.02 4.92 3.00
CA THR A 18 -1.93 3.78 3.13
C THR A 18 -3.00 3.87 2.06
N TYR A 19 -3.28 2.76 1.42
CA TYR A 19 -4.25 2.65 0.35
C TYR A 19 -5.19 1.48 0.60
N GLY A 20 -6.45 1.63 0.22
CA GLY A 20 -7.36 0.50 0.16
C GLY A 20 -7.27 -0.20 -1.20
N ILE A 21 -7.48 -1.52 -1.22
CA ILE A 21 -7.52 -2.33 -2.44
C ILE A 21 -8.69 -3.29 -2.34
N THR A 22 -9.48 -3.38 -3.41
CA THR A 22 -10.66 -4.27 -3.49
C THR A 22 -10.44 -5.37 -4.51
N GLY A 23 -11.16 -6.49 -4.34
CA GLY A 23 -11.13 -7.63 -5.25
C GLY A 23 -10.13 -8.73 -4.90
N MET A 24 -9.21 -8.49 -3.95
CA MET A 24 -8.31 -9.54 -3.46
C MET A 24 -9.06 -10.55 -2.58
N THR A 25 -8.96 -11.83 -2.92
CA THR A 25 -9.66 -12.92 -2.21
C THR A 25 -8.73 -14.06 -1.77
N CYS A 26 -7.44 -13.99 -2.11
CA CYS A 26 -6.50 -15.09 -1.96
C CYS A 26 -5.08 -14.61 -1.62
N GLY A 27 -4.27 -15.46 -0.98
CA GLY A 27 -2.88 -15.11 -0.65
C GLY A 27 -1.99 -14.87 -1.88
N HIS A 28 -2.25 -15.55 -3.00
CA HIS A 28 -1.55 -15.29 -4.26
C HIS A 28 -1.88 -13.90 -4.84
N CYS A 29 -3.12 -13.45 -4.64
CA CYS A 29 -3.59 -12.14 -5.06
C CYS A 29 -2.77 -11.03 -4.39
N VAL A 30 -2.45 -11.21 -3.10
CA VAL A 30 -1.60 -10.30 -2.33
C VAL A 30 -0.19 -10.25 -2.87
N MET A 31 0.41 -11.40 -3.22
CA MET A 31 1.76 -11.44 -3.75
C MET A 31 1.87 -10.66 -5.07
N SER A 32 0.92 -10.86 -5.99
CA SER A 32 0.93 -10.11 -7.27
C SER A 32 0.84 -8.60 -7.05
N VAL A 33 -0.07 -8.12 -6.20
CA VAL A 33 -0.18 -6.69 -5.89
C VAL A 33 1.08 -6.15 -5.21
N ASN A 34 1.66 -6.93 -4.30
CA ASN A 34 2.89 -6.57 -3.61
C ASN A 34 4.06 -6.42 -4.58
N GLU A 35 4.21 -7.34 -5.53
CA GLU A 35 5.25 -7.30 -6.56
C GLU A 35 5.14 -6.05 -7.45
N GLU A 36 3.93 -5.73 -7.92
CA GLU A 36 3.71 -4.53 -8.75
C GLU A 36 3.96 -3.23 -7.96
N LEU A 37 3.48 -3.14 -6.72
CA LEU A 37 3.71 -1.97 -5.86
C LEU A 37 5.20 -1.82 -5.52
N ALA A 38 5.91 -2.91 -5.25
CA ALA A 38 7.35 -2.88 -4.98
C ALA A 38 8.17 -2.48 -6.21
N ALA A 39 7.65 -2.68 -7.43
CA ALA A 39 8.28 -2.25 -8.67
C ALA A 39 8.16 -0.74 -8.92
N VAL A 40 7.25 -0.03 -8.22
CA VAL A 40 7.08 1.42 -8.37
C VAL A 40 8.36 2.14 -7.91
N PRO A 41 8.96 3.02 -8.74
CA PRO A 41 10.22 3.68 -8.39
C PRO A 41 10.14 4.48 -7.09
N GLY A 42 11.05 4.19 -6.16
CA GLY A 42 11.11 4.86 -4.87
C GLY A 42 10.32 4.15 -3.77
N VAL A 43 9.58 3.09 -4.07
CA VAL A 43 9.05 2.17 -3.04
C VAL A 43 10.22 1.43 -2.38
N MET A 44 10.16 1.36 -1.05
CA MET A 44 11.14 0.69 -0.19
C MET A 44 10.53 -0.55 0.46
N ASP A 45 9.27 -0.45 0.87
CA ASP A 45 8.56 -1.53 1.57
C ASP A 45 7.06 -1.46 1.26
N VAL A 46 6.42 -2.62 1.18
CA VAL A 46 4.98 -2.76 0.99
C VAL A 46 4.46 -3.84 1.90
N THR A 47 3.48 -3.49 2.72
CA THR A 47 2.79 -4.41 3.63
C THR A 47 1.30 -4.40 3.29
N ILE A 48 0.71 -5.58 3.06
CA ILE A 48 -0.71 -5.71 2.70
C ILE A 48 -1.45 -6.53 3.76
N ASP A 49 -2.45 -5.92 4.38
CA ASP A 49 -3.45 -6.58 5.21
C ASP A 49 -4.62 -7.03 4.33
N LEU A 50 -4.66 -8.33 4.02
CA LEU A 50 -5.71 -8.94 3.22
C LEU A 50 -7.02 -9.04 4.01
N ASN A 51 -8.08 -8.42 3.48
CA ASN A 51 -9.43 -8.56 3.96
C ASN A 51 -10.29 -9.27 2.91
N VAL A 52 -10.43 -10.60 3.06
CA VAL A 52 -11.15 -11.43 2.09
C VAL A 52 -12.62 -11.02 2.03
N GLY A 53 -13.07 -10.60 0.84
CA GLY A 53 -14.45 -10.15 0.62
C GLY A 53 -14.72 -8.70 1.05
N GLY A 54 -13.69 -7.95 1.44
CA GLY A 54 -13.77 -6.54 1.81
C GLY A 54 -12.72 -5.67 1.12
N VAL A 55 -12.39 -4.56 1.77
CA VAL A 55 -11.28 -3.68 1.38
C VAL A 55 -10.04 -4.12 2.15
N SER A 56 -9.02 -4.54 1.42
CA SER A 56 -7.68 -4.82 1.96
C SER A 56 -6.89 -3.53 2.08
N THR A 57 -5.93 -3.47 2.99
CA THR A 57 -5.16 -2.26 3.26
C THR A 57 -3.70 -2.47 2.88
N ALA A 58 -3.17 -1.65 1.97
CA ALA A 58 -1.78 -1.65 1.55
C ALA A 58 -1.06 -0.44 2.16
N ARG A 59 -0.05 -0.68 2.99
CA ARG A 59 0.87 0.32 3.51
C ARG A 59 2.12 0.31 2.64
N VAL A 60 2.39 1.42 1.98
CA VAL A 60 3.53 1.60 1.08
C VAL A 60 4.47 2.61 1.72
N THR A 61 5.72 2.21 1.86
CA THR A 61 6.79 3.08 2.35
C THR A 61 7.72 3.43 1.20
N SER A 62 8.02 4.71 1.02
CA SER A 62 8.78 5.23 -0.11
C SER A 62 9.76 6.34 0.27
N THR A 63 10.78 6.54 -0.57
CA THR A 63 11.77 7.63 -0.44
C THR A 63 11.31 8.95 -1.06
N ARG A 64 10.17 8.93 -1.76
CA ARG A 64 9.55 10.08 -2.39
C ARG A 64 8.03 10.01 -2.27
N ASP A 65 7.38 11.12 -2.53
CA ASP A 65 5.94 11.13 -2.75
C ASP A 65 5.58 10.28 -3.98
N LEU A 66 4.60 9.40 -3.79
CA LEU A 66 4.07 8.54 -4.84
C LEU A 66 2.70 9.08 -5.22
N PRO A 67 2.56 9.69 -6.42
CA PRO A 67 1.28 10.17 -6.86
C PRO A 67 0.33 8.98 -6.97
N GLN A 68 -0.92 9.19 -6.57
CA GLN A 68 -1.92 8.14 -6.50
C GLN A 68 -2.09 7.40 -7.84
N GLU A 69 -1.85 8.08 -8.96
CA GLU A 69 -1.91 7.50 -10.30
C GLU A 69 -0.86 6.41 -10.55
N GLU A 70 0.37 6.56 -10.01
CA GLU A 70 1.42 5.55 -10.13
C GLU A 70 1.06 4.31 -9.30
N VAL A 71 0.53 4.53 -8.09
CA VAL A 71 0.09 3.45 -7.21
C VAL A 71 -1.14 2.75 -7.79
N SER A 72 -2.09 3.50 -8.34
CA SER A 72 -3.28 2.90 -8.95
C SER A 72 -2.92 2.10 -10.19
N ALA A 73 -2.03 2.60 -11.05
CA ALA A 73 -1.58 1.89 -12.23
C ALA A 73 -0.95 0.53 -11.86
N ALA A 74 -0.07 0.49 -10.86
CA ALA A 74 0.51 -0.77 -10.39
C ALA A 74 -0.54 -1.75 -9.85
N VAL A 75 -1.54 -1.27 -9.11
CA VAL A 75 -2.65 -2.10 -8.61
C VAL A 75 -3.56 -2.59 -9.74
N GLU A 76 -3.79 -1.77 -10.77
CA GLU A 76 -4.58 -2.11 -11.95
C GLU A 76 -3.85 -3.11 -12.85
N GLU A 77 -2.53 -3.01 -12.99
CA GLU A 77 -1.68 -3.99 -13.69
C GLU A 77 -1.73 -5.36 -13.00
N ALA A 78 -1.80 -5.38 -11.66
CA ALA A 78 -2.06 -6.60 -10.90
C ALA A 78 -3.51 -7.13 -11.04
N GLY A 79 -4.41 -6.37 -11.67
CA GLY A 79 -5.81 -6.75 -11.91
C GLY A 79 -6.78 -6.38 -10.78
N TYR A 80 -6.44 -5.42 -9.93
CA TYR A 80 -7.26 -4.98 -8.80
C TYR A 80 -7.59 -3.49 -8.88
N THR A 81 -8.45 -3.02 -7.97
CA THR A 81 -8.86 -1.63 -7.92
C THR A 81 -8.39 -0.98 -6.62
N LEU A 82 -7.60 0.09 -6.77
CA LEU A 82 -7.23 0.98 -5.67
C LEU A 82 -8.45 1.78 -5.23
N VAL A 83 -8.76 1.75 -3.94
CA VAL A 83 -9.72 2.65 -3.31
C VAL A 83 -8.93 3.59 -2.40
N ALA A 84 -8.88 4.86 -2.78
CA ALA A 84 -8.27 5.88 -1.93
C ALA A 84 -9.09 6.05 -0.65
N SER A 85 -8.39 6.13 0.48
CA SER A 85 -8.97 6.31 1.82
C SER A 85 -8.54 7.63 2.41
#